data_AF-A0A1V2QXG7-F1
#
_entry.id   AF-A0A1V2QXG7-F1
#
_cell.length_a   1.000
_cell.length_b   1.000
_cell.length_c   1.000
_cell.angle_alpha   90.00
_cell.angle_beta   90.00
_cell.angle_gamma   90.00
#
_symmetry.space_group_name_H-M   'P 1'
#
loop_
_entity.id
_entity.type
_entity.pdbx_description
1 polymer ?
#
loop_
_entity_poly.entity_id
_entity_poly.type
_entity_poly.pdbx_seq_one_letter_code
_entity_poly.pdbx_strand_id
1 'polypeptide(L)'
;MGAENRARAEVQRVLSDPRSDEHVVAAALRAIHDHDVTRSVLVERIDVWAAGQFGESSARLLHTESLGQLADRLAAAWVRSRLLAEDDNPAARDPAKLALHRLGELCIGYDDLVADLLGGRRRLPIYQVLTGHDVAA
;
A
#
# COMPACT_ATOMS: atom_id res chain seq x y z
N MET A 1 0.97 16.89 1.84
CA MET A 1 0.43 15.65 1.23
C MET A 1 -0.08 15.84 -0.20
N GLY A 2 -0.81 16.92 -0.56
CA GLY A 2 -1.21 17.16 -1.96
C GLY A 2 -0.07 17.46 -2.97
N ALA A 3 1.11 17.88 -2.49
CA ALA A 3 2.27 18.15 -3.34
C ALA A 3 2.92 16.86 -3.90
N GLU A 4 2.94 15.78 -3.11
CA GLU A 4 3.57 14.50 -3.46
C GLU A 4 2.75 13.74 -4.50
N ASN A 5 1.42 13.88 -4.44
CA ASN A 5 0.50 13.29 -5.40
C ASN A 5 0.53 14.01 -6.75
N ARG A 6 0.69 15.35 -6.76
CA ARG A 6 0.94 16.11 -8.00
C ARG A 6 2.24 15.70 -8.66
N ALA A 7 3.31 15.53 -7.89
CA ALA A 7 4.60 15.08 -8.39
C ALA A 7 4.50 13.71 -9.09
N ARG A 8 3.74 12.76 -8.54
CA ARG A 8 3.50 11.45 -9.17
C ARG A 8 2.70 11.54 -10.47
N ALA A 9 1.66 12.37 -10.51
CA ALA A 9 0.86 12.57 -11.74
C ALA A 9 1.67 13.26 -12.85
N GLU A 10 2.59 14.16 -12.48
CA GLU A 10 3.48 14.85 -13.40
C GLU A 10 4.56 13.90 -13.95
N VAL A 11 5.16 13.08 -13.09
CA VAL A 11 6.05 11.98 -13.48
C VAL A 11 5.37 11.03 -14.47
N GLN A 12 4.13 10.61 -14.23
CA GLN A 12 3.40 9.70 -15.11
C GLN A 12 3.15 10.30 -16.51
N ARG A 13 2.94 11.63 -16.60
CA ARG A 13 2.76 12.33 -17.89
C ARG A 13 4.07 12.40 -18.68
N VAL A 14 5.17 12.72 -18.01
CA VAL A 14 6.52 12.78 -18.64
C VAL A 14 6.91 11.40 -19.18
N LEU A 15 6.70 10.33 -18.41
CA LEU A 15 7.01 8.96 -18.85
C LEU A 15 6.19 8.51 -20.06
N SER A 16 5.00 9.09 -20.27
CA SER A 16 4.08 8.73 -21.36
C SER A 16 4.29 9.56 -22.63
N ASP A 17 5.13 10.60 -22.61
CA ASP A 17 5.44 11.45 -23.77
C ASP A 17 6.68 10.93 -24.54
N PRO A 18 6.53 10.50 -25.81
CA PRO A 18 7.65 10.02 -26.63
C PRO A 18 8.71 11.08 -26.96
N ARG A 19 8.45 12.36 -26.66
CA ARG A 19 9.39 13.48 -26.86
C ARG A 19 10.12 13.90 -25.59
N SER A 20 9.87 13.22 -24.47
CA SER A 20 10.53 13.52 -23.20
C SER A 20 12.03 13.24 -23.28
N ASP A 21 12.81 14.16 -22.70
CA ASP A 21 14.25 14.01 -22.54
C ASP A 21 14.55 12.74 -21.69
N GLU A 22 15.42 11.87 -22.22
CA GLU A 22 15.83 10.61 -21.61
C GLU A 22 16.31 10.81 -20.16
N HIS A 23 16.96 11.95 -19.86
CA HIS A 23 17.40 12.28 -18.52
C HIS A 23 16.25 12.53 -17.53
N VAL A 24 15.15 13.13 -18.01
CA VAL A 24 13.95 13.40 -17.20
C VAL A 24 13.19 12.10 -16.93
N VAL A 25 13.06 11.24 -17.94
CA VAL A 25 12.50 9.89 -17.81
C VAL A 25 13.31 9.06 -16.80
N ALA A 26 14.64 9.06 -16.92
CA ALA A 26 15.51 8.34 -15.98
C ALA A 26 15.41 8.89 -14.54
N ALA A 27 15.29 10.21 -14.36
CA ALA A 27 15.08 10.81 -13.04
C ALA A 27 13.73 10.42 -12.43
N ALA A 28 12.67 10.42 -13.23
CA ALA A 28 11.34 9.95 -12.84
C ALA A 28 11.33 8.48 -12.39
N LEU A 29 11.96 7.59 -13.16
CA LEU A 29 12.05 6.17 -12.82
C LEU A 29 12.80 5.92 -11.51
N ARG A 30 13.90 6.67 -11.27
CA ARG A 30 14.62 6.62 -9.99
C ARG A 30 13.73 7.04 -8.82
N ALA A 31 12.99 8.15 -8.96
CA ALA A 31 12.09 8.61 -7.92
C ALA A 31 10.96 7.61 -7.61
N ILE A 32 10.42 6.94 -8.62
CA ILE A 32 9.43 5.87 -8.43
C ILE A 32 10.07 4.69 -7.69
N HIS A 33 11.24 4.25 -8.12
CA HIS A 33 11.96 3.15 -7.49
C HIS A 33 12.26 3.44 -6.01
N ASP A 34 12.79 4.62 -5.69
CA ASP A 34 13.10 5.02 -4.31
C ASP A 34 11.83 5.05 -3.43
N HIS A 35 10.70 5.47 -4.00
CA HIS A 35 9.42 5.41 -3.32
C HIS A 35 8.98 3.96 -3.06
N ASP A 36 9.08 3.08 -4.06
CA ASP A 36 8.67 1.67 -3.93
C ASP A 36 9.54 0.92 -2.93
N VAL A 37 10.84 1.24 -2.87
CA VAL A 37 11.76 0.76 -1.81
C VAL A 37 11.29 1.24 -0.45
N THR A 38 11.00 2.54 -0.29
CA THR A 38 10.53 3.11 0.98
C THR A 38 9.21 2.46 1.42
N ARG A 39 8.28 2.24 0.48
CA ARG A 39 6.99 1.60 0.71
C ARG A 39 7.17 0.17 1.18
N SER A 40 8.06 -0.59 0.54
CA SER A 40 8.38 -1.97 0.92
C SER A 40 8.96 -2.05 2.34
N VAL A 41 9.86 -1.13 2.70
CA VAL A 41 10.43 -1.05 4.06
C VAL A 41 9.35 -0.75 5.10
N LEU A 42 8.38 0.13 4.80
CA LEU A 42 7.29 0.42 5.73
C LEU A 42 6.34 -0.77 5.90
N VAL A 43 6.03 -1.48 4.82
CA VAL A 43 5.24 -2.72 4.86
C VAL A 43 5.90 -3.75 5.75
N GLU A 44 7.19 -4.01 5.54
CA GLU A 44 7.98 -4.95 6.35
C GLU A 44 7.99 -4.55 7.84
N ARG A 45 8.19 -3.25 8.14
CA ARG A 45 8.16 -2.76 9.53
C ARG A 45 6.81 -2.96 10.20
N ILE A 46 5.71 -2.78 9.48
CA ILE A 46 4.36 -3.05 9.98
C ILE A 46 4.19 -4.55 10.25
N ASP A 47 4.67 -5.41 9.36
CA ASP A 47 4.56 -6.86 9.53
C ASP A 47 5.40 -7.38 10.70
N VAL A 48 6.62 -6.86 10.88
CA VAL A 48 7.45 -7.16 12.06
C VAL A 48 6.76 -6.72 13.35
N TRP A 49 6.19 -5.51 13.36
CA TRP A 49 5.42 -5.04 14.51
C TRP A 49 4.21 -5.95 14.78
N ALA A 50 3.45 -6.30 13.74
CA ALA A 50 2.26 -7.13 13.85
C ALA A 50 2.60 -8.53 14.40
N ALA A 51 3.69 -9.14 13.94
CA ALA A 51 4.19 -10.40 14.46
C ALA A 51 4.49 -10.33 15.96
N GLY A 52 5.09 -9.22 16.43
CA GLY A 52 5.34 -8.99 17.85
C GLY A 52 4.08 -8.72 18.68
N GLN A 53 3.05 -8.08 18.11
CA GLN A 53 1.81 -7.76 18.83
C GLN A 53 0.86 -8.95 18.93
N PHE A 54 0.67 -9.69 17.84
CA PHE A 54 -0.31 -10.77 17.78
C PHE A 54 0.30 -12.15 18.07
N GLY A 55 1.63 -12.27 18.00
CA GLY A 55 2.37 -13.49 18.31
C GLY A 55 1.95 -14.69 17.45
N GLU A 56 2.28 -15.89 17.94
CA GLU A 56 1.75 -17.13 17.40
C GLU A 56 0.30 -17.30 17.86
N SER A 57 -0.63 -17.29 16.92
CA SER A 57 -2.05 -17.52 17.18
C SER A 57 -2.46 -18.92 16.77
N SER A 58 -3.21 -19.61 17.65
CA SER A 58 -3.82 -20.92 17.37
C SER A 58 -5.08 -20.82 16.49
N ALA A 59 -5.43 -19.63 16.01
CA ALA A 59 -6.60 -19.43 15.17
C ALA A 59 -6.54 -20.30 13.91
N ARG A 60 -7.65 -21.00 13.63
CA ARG A 60 -7.76 -21.84 12.43
C ARG A 60 -7.88 -21.01 11.15
N LEU A 61 -8.52 -19.84 11.22
CA LEU A 61 -8.71 -18.97 10.07
C LEU A 61 -7.44 -18.16 9.83
N LEU A 62 -6.85 -18.35 8.66
CA LEU A 62 -5.70 -17.59 8.18
C LEU A 62 -6.18 -16.43 7.30
N HIS A 63 -5.65 -15.24 7.51
CA HIS A 63 -5.83 -14.14 6.56
C HIS A 63 -4.94 -14.33 5.32
N THR A 64 -5.35 -13.79 4.19
CA THR A 64 -4.65 -13.95 2.91
C THR A 64 -3.54 -12.93 2.68
N GLU A 65 -3.63 -11.78 3.35
CA GLU A 65 -2.65 -10.70 3.27
C GLU A 65 -1.95 -10.54 4.63
N SER A 66 -0.74 -9.99 4.61
CA SER A 66 -0.11 -9.46 5.82
C SER A 66 -0.75 -8.14 6.24
N LEU A 67 -0.48 -7.67 7.47
CA LEU A 67 -1.04 -6.39 7.92
C LEU A 67 -0.43 -5.21 7.15
N GLY A 68 0.86 -5.29 6.84
CA GLY A 68 1.57 -4.32 6.02
C GLY A 68 1.00 -4.25 4.60
N GLN A 69 0.69 -5.38 3.97
CA GLN A 69 0.05 -5.41 2.65
C GLN A 69 -1.33 -4.74 2.67
N LEU A 70 -2.14 -5.01 3.70
CA LEU A 70 -3.45 -4.36 3.86
C LEU A 70 -3.31 -2.85 4.08
N ALA A 71 -2.37 -2.43 4.93
CA ALA A 71 -2.07 -1.01 5.16
C ALA A 71 -1.60 -0.30 3.88
N ASP A 72 -0.76 -0.96 3.08
CA ASP A 72 -0.30 -0.46 1.78
C ASP A 72 -1.47 -0.23 0.81
N ARG A 73 -2.40 -1.19 0.77
CA ARG A 73 -3.60 -1.15 -0.06
C ARG A 73 -4.57 -0.04 0.38
N LEU A 74 -4.73 0.16 1.69
CA LEU A 74 -5.46 1.29 2.27
C LEU A 74 -4.86 2.63 1.84
N ALA A 75 -3.54 2.78 1.96
CA ALA A 75 -2.83 4.00 1.56
C ALA A 75 -3.01 4.28 0.05
N ALA A 76 -2.86 3.26 -0.79
CA ALA A 76 -3.08 3.39 -2.24
C ALA A 76 -4.52 3.80 -2.58
N ALA A 77 -5.52 3.19 -1.92
CA ALA A 77 -6.93 3.52 -2.12
C ALA A 77 -7.23 4.97 -1.68
N TRP A 78 -6.63 5.42 -0.57
CA TRP A 78 -6.77 6.79 -0.10
C TRP A 78 -6.13 7.81 -1.05
N VAL A 79 -4.91 7.57 -1.53
CA VAL A 79 -4.27 8.44 -2.52
C VAL A 79 -5.10 8.53 -3.78
N ARG A 80 -5.61 7.39 -4.28
CA ARG A 80 -6.45 7.34 -5.48
C ARG A 80 -7.75 8.11 -5.30
N SER A 81 -8.44 7.96 -4.15
CA SER A 81 -9.69 8.67 -3.89
C SER A 81 -9.47 10.17 -3.83
N ARG A 82 -8.36 10.63 -3.23
CA ARG A 82 -7.99 12.05 -3.19
C ARG A 82 -7.68 12.61 -4.57
N LEU A 83 -6.88 11.91 -5.36
CA LEU A 83 -6.53 12.35 -6.72
C LEU A 83 -7.79 12.54 -7.58
N LEU A 84 -8.74 11.61 -7.51
CA LEU A 84 -9.99 11.69 -8.27
C LEU A 84 -10.96 12.75 -7.72
N ALA A 85 -10.93 13.01 -6.40
CA ALA A 85 -11.74 14.04 -5.78
C ALA A 85 -11.25 15.46 -6.10
N GLU A 86 -9.95 15.61 -6.38
CA GLU A 86 -9.31 16.88 -6.77
C GLU A 86 -9.39 17.12 -8.30
N ASP A 87 -9.90 16.18 -9.09
CA ASP A 87 -10.08 16.32 -10.53
C ASP A 87 -11.40 17.04 -10.85
N ASP A 88 -11.29 18.28 -11.34
CA ASP A 88 -12.44 19.12 -11.72
C ASP A 88 -13.18 18.62 -12.98
N ASN A 89 -12.65 17.62 -13.68
CA ASN A 89 -13.31 17.03 -14.84
C ASN A 89 -14.64 16.36 -14.43
N PRO A 90 -15.79 16.75 -15.03
CA PRO A 90 -17.08 16.11 -14.75
C PRO A 90 -17.07 14.59 -14.95
N ALA A 91 -16.25 14.05 -15.85
CA ALA A 91 -16.10 12.63 -16.09
C ALA A 91 -15.42 11.87 -14.93
N ALA A 92 -14.69 12.56 -14.05
CA ALA A 92 -14.02 11.97 -12.88
C ALA A 92 -14.96 11.75 -11.69
N ARG A 93 -16.18 12.32 -11.70
CA ARG A 93 -17.12 12.26 -10.56
C ARG A 93 -17.53 10.85 -10.16
N ASP A 94 -17.93 10.02 -11.13
CA ASP A 94 -18.35 8.65 -10.83
C ASP A 94 -17.16 7.74 -10.42
N PRO A 95 -15.99 7.81 -11.11
CA PRO A 95 -14.77 7.19 -10.61
C PRO A 95 -14.37 7.63 -9.20
N ALA A 96 -14.52 8.91 -8.84
CA ALA A 96 -14.20 9.43 -7.51
C ALA A 96 -15.12 8.83 -6.44
N LYS A 97 -16.43 8.77 -6.70
CA LYS A 97 -17.39 8.10 -5.81
C LYS A 97 -17.06 6.63 -5.61
N LEU A 98 -16.75 5.91 -6.69
CA LEU A 98 -16.38 4.50 -6.62
C LEU A 98 -15.08 4.29 -5.83
N ALA A 99 -14.07 5.15 -6.03
CA ALA A 99 -12.82 5.09 -5.28
C ALA A 99 -13.03 5.36 -3.78
N LEU A 100 -13.88 6.32 -3.43
CA LEU A 100 -14.25 6.59 -2.05
C LEU A 100 -15.03 5.42 -1.42
N HIS A 101 -15.97 4.83 -2.15
CA HIS A 101 -16.71 3.65 -1.68
C HIS A 101 -15.77 2.47 -1.43
N ARG A 102 -14.85 2.17 -2.38
CA ARG A 102 -13.85 1.11 -2.22
C ARG A 102 -12.92 1.34 -1.03
N LEU A 103 -12.54 2.60 -0.76
CA LEU A 103 -11.79 2.94 0.45
C LEU A 103 -12.61 2.66 1.72
N GLY A 104 -13.90 2.97 1.71
CA GLY A 104 -14.82 2.65 2.82
C GLY A 104 -14.88 1.14 3.11
N GLU A 105 -15.09 0.32 2.08
CA GLU A 105 -15.09 -1.14 2.21
C GLU A 105 -13.75 -1.66 2.78
N LEU A 106 -12.64 -1.07 2.37
CA LEU A 106 -11.31 -1.42 2.89
C LEU A 106 -11.14 -1.07 4.37
N CYS A 107 -11.64 0.09 4.81
CA CYS A 107 -11.60 0.48 6.21
C CYS A 107 -12.45 -0.46 7.06
N ILE A 108 -13.66 -0.80 6.61
CA ILE A 108 -14.54 -1.75 7.31
C ILE A 108 -13.84 -3.11 7.44
N GLY A 109 -13.30 -3.64 6.33
CA GLY A 109 -12.57 -4.91 6.35
C GLY A 109 -11.32 -4.89 7.24
N TYR A 110 -10.64 -3.75 7.36
CA TYR A 110 -9.53 -3.56 8.30
C TYR A 110 -9.99 -3.60 9.75
N ASP A 111 -11.07 -2.89 10.10
CA ASP A 111 -11.62 -2.89 11.46
C ASP A 111 -12.10 -4.29 11.87
N ASP A 112 -12.78 -5.01 10.96
CA ASP A 112 -13.20 -6.40 11.15
C ASP A 112 -12.00 -7.33 11.36
N LEU A 113 -10.95 -7.18 10.54
CA LEU A 113 -9.72 -7.96 10.70
C LEU A 113 -9.09 -7.69 12.06
N VAL A 114 -8.94 -6.43 12.48
CA VAL A 114 -8.36 -6.10 13.79
C VAL A 114 -9.18 -6.71 14.92
N ALA A 115 -10.51 -6.63 14.86
CA ALA A 115 -11.39 -7.26 15.83
C ALA A 115 -11.25 -8.80 15.85
N ASP A 116 -11.07 -9.43 14.69
CA ASP A 116 -10.82 -10.87 14.56
C ASP A 116 -9.46 -11.29 15.12
N LEU A 117 -8.41 -10.49 14.91
CA LEU A 117 -7.06 -10.73 15.42
C LEU A 117 -7.02 -10.61 16.95
N LEU A 118 -7.57 -9.52 17.49
CA LEU A 118 -7.68 -9.31 18.94
C LEU A 118 -8.54 -10.38 19.62
N GLY A 119 -9.58 -10.85 18.92
CA GLY A 119 -10.45 -11.92 19.38
C GLY A 119 -9.90 -13.33 19.17
N GLY A 120 -8.70 -13.49 18.58
CA GLY A 120 -8.11 -14.80 18.28
C GLY A 120 -8.91 -15.66 17.29
N ARG A 121 -9.84 -15.06 16.53
CA ARG A 121 -10.67 -15.76 15.54
C ARG A 121 -9.93 -15.98 14.23
N ARG A 122 -8.99 -15.08 13.93
CA ARG A 122 -8.14 -15.10 12.75
C ARG A 122 -6.68 -14.90 13.14
N ARG A 123 -5.77 -15.39 12.32
CA ARG A 123 -4.33 -15.08 12.41
C ARG A 123 -3.82 -14.53 11.10
N LEU A 124 -2.78 -13.71 11.19
CA LEU A 124 -2.02 -13.23 10.04
C LEU A 124 -1.12 -14.35 9.48
N PRO A 125 -0.76 -14.28 8.18
CA PRO A 125 0.31 -15.11 7.65
C PRO A 125 1.61 -14.84 8.41
N ILE A 126 2.39 -15.91 8.63
CA ILE A 126 3.70 -15.77 9.26
C ILE A 126 4.59 -15.07 8.25
N TYR A 127 4.92 -13.82 8.54
CA TYR A 127 5.94 -13.10 7.81
C TYR A 127 7.30 -13.53 8.36
N GLN A 128 7.89 -14.54 7.75
CA GLN A 128 9.29 -14.82 7.93
C GLN A 128 10.03 -13.80 7.06
N VAL A 129 10.65 -12.81 7.68
CA VAL A 129 11.78 -12.15 7.02
C VAL A 129 12.73 -13.31 6.71
N LEU A 130 13.06 -13.53 5.44
CA LEU A 130 14.23 -14.33 5.09
C LEU A 130 15.48 -13.53 5.48
N THR A 131 15.60 -13.18 6.75
CA THR A 131 16.84 -12.65 7.32
C THR A 131 17.75 -13.86 7.40
N GLY A 132 18.76 -13.86 6.52
CA GLY A 132 19.69 -14.95 6.28
C GLY A 132 20.20 -15.65 7.53
N HIS A 133 19.44 -16.64 7.99
CA HIS A 133 19.98 -17.75 8.75
C HIS A 133 20.28 -18.83 7.72
N ASP A 134 21.53 -18.85 7.27
CA ASP A 134 22.45 -19.98 7.37
C ASP A 134 23.42 -20.02 6.18
N VAL A 135 24.56 -19.31 6.33
CA VAL A 135 25.81 -19.67 5.64
C VAL A 135 26.87 -19.83 6.72
N ALA A 136 26.70 -20.88 7.53
CA ALA A 136 27.79 -21.48 8.29
C ALA A 136 27.68 -23.00 8.17
N ALA A 137 28.28 -23.55 7.11
CA ALA A 137 28.71 -24.94 7.01
C ALA A 137 30.10 -24.97 6.37
#